data_AF-A0A418YJ07-F1
#
_entry.id   AF-A0A418YJ07-F1
#
_cell.length_a   1.000
_cell.length_b   1.000
_cell.length_c   1.000
_cell.angle_alpha   90.00
_cell.angle_beta   90.00
_cell.angle_gamma   90.00
#
_symmetry.space_group_name_H-M   'P 1'
#
loop_
_entity.id
_entity.type
_entity.pdbx_description
1 polymer ?
#
loop_
_entity_poly.entity_id
_entity_poly.type
_entity_poly.pdbx_seq_one_letter_code
_entity_poly.pdbx_strand_id
1 'polypeptide(L)'
;MTIIAERFQKIMEIAPSQETAQLLQLLSDDYLDLPRAISSQQYIWQHKDLGFLGLKWAQGDMQRSFLEHEAQFIRARQHPVFPEFVDIKHHGKTSVLITRWFEGVSLAQLSKEKRAITFDWLALLEQSLVYCHQHGFNHGDIKPANILIGKDQVKLINFNNVIKHGECYQQQALHQNSGFASLEALSAEGVAKPQQDWYSLAVTLIASQQTHPAYMANQARFDTNSNACVPTKYLQIIRQEYKRVLKHA
;
A
#
# COMPACT_ATOMS: atom_id res chain seq x y z
N MET A 1 -27.71 -20.93 -22.04
CA MET A 1 -27.59 -21.59 -20.71
C MET A 1 -28.37 -20.76 -19.70
N THR A 2 -28.38 -21.07 -18.41
CA THR A 2 -28.97 -20.14 -17.41
C THR A 2 -28.10 -18.89 -17.31
N ILE A 3 -28.68 -17.69 -17.12
CA ILE A 3 -27.94 -16.42 -16.99
C ILE A 3 -26.81 -16.52 -15.95
N ILE A 4 -27.06 -17.23 -14.84
CA ILE A 4 -26.08 -17.50 -13.77
C ILE A 4 -24.87 -18.30 -14.29
N ALA A 5 -25.09 -19.32 -15.12
CA ALA A 5 -24.01 -20.14 -15.68
C ALA A 5 -23.15 -19.36 -16.69
N GLU A 6 -23.78 -18.49 -17.49
CA GLU A 6 -23.07 -17.62 -18.44
C GLU A 6 -22.27 -16.52 -17.71
N ARG A 7 -22.79 -16.00 -16.59
CA ARG A 7 -22.05 -15.07 -15.72
C ARG A 7 -20.87 -15.76 -15.05
N PHE A 8 -21.06 -16.97 -14.52
CA PHE A 8 -19.98 -17.73 -13.88
C PHE A 8 -18.85 -18.06 -14.86
N GLN A 9 -19.17 -18.45 -16.10
CA GLN A 9 -18.17 -18.70 -17.13
C GLN A 9 -17.31 -17.46 -17.42
N LYS A 10 -17.93 -16.27 -17.54
CA LYS A 10 -17.19 -15.01 -17.72
C LYS A 10 -16.36 -14.62 -16.47
N ILE A 11 -16.82 -14.95 -15.26
CA ILE A 11 -16.03 -14.77 -14.05
C ILE A 11 -14.81 -15.71 -14.04
N MET A 12 -14.96 -16.97 -14.48
CA MET A 12 -13.85 -17.94 -14.62
C MET A 12 -12.78 -17.47 -15.62
N GLU A 13 -13.15 -16.73 -16.67
CA GLU A 13 -12.21 -16.14 -17.65
C GLU A 13 -11.39 -14.97 -17.09
N ILE A 14 -11.89 -14.29 -16.05
CA ILE A 14 -11.30 -13.08 -15.43
C ILE A 14 -10.58 -13.40 -14.12
N ALA A 15 -10.94 -14.51 -13.46
CA ALA A 15 -10.38 -14.93 -12.18
C ALA A 15 -9.02 -15.63 -12.34
N PRO A 16 -8.08 -15.44 -11.38
CA PRO A 16 -6.76 -16.08 -11.38
C PRO A 16 -6.81 -17.58 -11.08
N SER A 17 -7.89 -18.04 -10.44
CA SER A 17 -8.05 -19.39 -9.93
C SER A 17 -9.52 -19.72 -9.74
N GLN A 18 -9.85 -21.01 -9.73
CA GLN A 18 -11.20 -21.50 -9.52
C GLN A 18 -11.77 -21.09 -8.15
N GLU A 19 -10.95 -21.05 -7.10
CA GLU A 19 -11.38 -20.58 -5.77
C GLU A 19 -11.77 -19.09 -5.80
N THR A 20 -10.98 -18.24 -6.49
CA THR A 20 -11.31 -16.82 -6.64
C THR A 20 -12.56 -16.64 -7.49
N ALA A 21 -12.75 -17.43 -8.55
CA ALA A 21 -13.96 -17.41 -9.37
C ALA A 21 -15.21 -17.80 -8.57
N GLN A 22 -15.11 -18.83 -7.72
CA GLN A 22 -16.19 -19.24 -6.82
C GLN A 22 -16.53 -18.15 -5.81
N LEU A 23 -15.53 -17.51 -5.19
CA LEU A 23 -15.76 -16.40 -4.26
C LEU A 23 -16.43 -15.21 -4.96
N LEU A 24 -15.94 -14.81 -6.14
CA LEU A 24 -16.57 -13.76 -6.94
C LEU A 24 -18.01 -14.14 -7.34
N GLN A 25 -18.27 -15.40 -7.69
CA GLN A 25 -19.63 -15.87 -8.01
C GLN A 25 -20.58 -15.76 -6.80
N LEU A 26 -20.12 -16.12 -5.60
CA LEU A 26 -20.88 -15.98 -4.35
C LEU A 26 -21.22 -14.52 -4.01
N LEU A 27 -20.41 -13.57 -4.46
CA LEU A 27 -20.67 -12.13 -4.28
C LEU A 27 -21.53 -11.53 -5.41
N SER A 28 -21.64 -12.19 -6.56
CA SER A 28 -22.08 -11.54 -7.80
C SER A 28 -23.50 -10.99 -7.78
N ASP A 29 -24.40 -11.53 -6.95
CA ASP A 29 -25.80 -11.07 -6.84
C ASP A 29 -25.92 -9.65 -6.27
N ASP A 30 -24.88 -9.12 -5.62
CA ASP A 30 -24.83 -7.75 -5.09
C ASP A 30 -24.24 -6.73 -6.09
N TYR A 31 -23.78 -7.17 -7.26
CA TYR A 31 -23.07 -6.34 -8.24
C TYR A 31 -23.77 -6.30 -9.60
N LEU A 32 -23.70 -5.14 -10.25
CA LEU A 32 -24.43 -4.82 -11.49
C LEU A 32 -23.75 -5.36 -12.76
N ASP A 33 -22.41 -5.46 -12.75
CA ASP A 33 -21.59 -5.82 -13.91
C ASP A 33 -20.65 -7.01 -13.62
N LEU A 34 -19.58 -7.16 -14.40
CA LEU A 34 -18.49 -8.10 -14.15
C LEU A 34 -17.29 -7.35 -13.54
N PRO A 35 -16.51 -7.99 -12.65
CA PRO A 35 -15.35 -7.35 -12.05
C PRO A 35 -14.30 -7.04 -13.12
N ARG A 36 -13.74 -5.82 -13.10
CA ARG A 36 -12.71 -5.36 -14.04
C ARG A 36 -11.35 -5.42 -13.36
N ALA A 37 -10.41 -6.18 -13.92
CA ALA A 37 -9.06 -6.27 -13.36
C ALA A 37 -8.32 -4.93 -13.51
N ILE A 38 -7.74 -4.44 -12.41
CA ILE A 38 -6.89 -3.23 -12.39
C ILE A 38 -5.42 -3.57 -12.12
N SER A 39 -5.15 -4.75 -11.55
CA SER A 39 -3.83 -5.37 -11.46
C SER A 39 -3.97 -6.89 -11.36
N SER A 40 -2.86 -7.62 -11.23
CA SER A 40 -2.90 -9.07 -10.99
C SER A 40 -3.60 -9.48 -9.69
N GLN A 41 -3.68 -8.59 -8.70
CA GLN A 41 -4.22 -8.87 -7.36
C GLN A 41 -5.46 -8.04 -6.99
N GLN A 42 -5.99 -7.22 -7.92
CA GLN A 42 -7.08 -6.30 -7.62
C GLN A 42 -8.07 -6.15 -8.77
N TYR A 43 -9.34 -6.00 -8.39
CA TYR A 43 -10.46 -5.66 -9.27
C TYR A 43 -11.14 -4.36 -8.81
N ILE A 44 -11.81 -3.69 -9.75
CA ILE A 44 -12.89 -2.73 -9.47
C ILE A 44 -14.22 -3.37 -9.91
N TRP A 45 -15.27 -3.22 -9.10
CA TRP A 45 -16.58 -3.83 -9.38
C TRP A 45 -17.73 -2.92 -8.92
N GLN A 46 -18.84 -2.83 -9.66
CA GLN A 46 -19.93 -1.92 -9.35
C GLN A 46 -21.01 -2.60 -8.51
N HIS A 47 -21.03 -2.30 -7.22
CA HIS A 47 -22.05 -2.77 -6.27
C HIS A 47 -23.36 -1.99 -6.48
N LYS A 48 -24.50 -2.67 -6.36
CA LYS A 48 -25.84 -2.10 -6.60
C LYS A 48 -26.13 -0.85 -5.73
N ASP A 49 -25.82 -0.92 -4.43
CA ASP A 49 -26.10 0.15 -3.46
C ASP A 49 -24.89 1.02 -3.05
N LEU A 50 -23.66 0.57 -3.30
CA LEU A 50 -22.43 1.14 -2.72
C LEU A 50 -21.52 1.81 -3.75
N GLY A 51 -21.91 1.81 -5.02
CA GLY A 51 -21.09 2.33 -6.12
C GLY A 51 -19.92 1.42 -6.45
N PHE A 52 -18.79 2.00 -6.88
CA PHE A 52 -17.60 1.22 -7.20
C PHE A 52 -16.86 0.78 -5.93
N LEU A 53 -16.51 -0.50 -5.86
CA LEU A 53 -15.72 -1.11 -4.80
C LEU A 53 -14.39 -1.64 -5.39
N GLY A 54 -13.31 -1.47 -4.63
CA GLY A 54 -12.02 -2.10 -4.88
C GLY A 54 -11.92 -3.42 -4.13
N LEU A 55 -11.65 -4.51 -4.86
CA LEU A 55 -11.52 -5.87 -4.33
C LEU A 55 -10.05 -6.31 -4.46
N LYS A 56 -9.33 -6.44 -3.35
CA LYS A 56 -7.96 -6.97 -3.29
C LYS A 56 -8.03 -8.43 -2.85
N TRP A 57 -7.46 -9.35 -3.64
CA TRP A 57 -7.52 -10.79 -3.35
C TRP A 57 -6.16 -11.37 -2.98
N ALA A 58 -6.16 -12.42 -2.17
CA ALA A 58 -4.98 -13.17 -1.77
C ALA A 58 -5.30 -14.66 -1.66
N GLN A 59 -4.37 -15.52 -2.09
CA GLN A 59 -4.48 -16.98 -1.98
C GLN A 59 -3.22 -17.53 -1.30
N GLY A 60 -3.40 -18.55 -0.46
CA GLY A 60 -2.33 -19.12 0.36
C GLY A 60 -2.21 -18.47 1.73
N ASP A 61 -1.73 -19.25 2.72
CA ASP A 61 -1.90 -18.93 4.14
C ASP A 61 -1.12 -17.66 4.55
N MET A 62 0.06 -17.44 4.00
CA MET A 62 0.89 -16.25 4.23
C MET A 62 0.25 -14.98 3.64
N GLN A 63 -0.12 -15.02 2.36
CA GLN A 63 -0.70 -13.87 1.65
C GLN A 63 -2.06 -13.48 2.23
N ARG A 64 -2.86 -14.47 2.67
CA ARG A 64 -4.09 -14.24 3.42
C ARG A 64 -3.82 -13.56 4.77
N SER A 65 -2.86 -14.05 5.55
CA SER A 65 -2.48 -13.42 6.83
C SER A 65 -2.11 -11.93 6.65
N PHE A 66 -1.41 -11.59 5.57
CA PHE A 66 -1.07 -10.21 5.26
C PHE A 66 -2.30 -9.35 4.88
N LEU A 67 -3.23 -9.91 4.11
CA LEU A 67 -4.48 -9.24 3.73
C LEU A 67 -5.43 -9.06 4.92
N GLU A 68 -5.46 -10.03 5.83
CA GLU A 68 -6.19 -10.00 7.10
C GLU A 68 -5.65 -8.91 8.03
N HIS A 69 -4.32 -8.78 8.14
CA HIS A 69 -3.68 -7.73 8.94
C HIS A 69 -4.03 -6.33 8.42
N GLU A 70 -3.99 -6.12 7.09
CA GLU A 70 -4.49 -4.89 6.47
C GLU A 70 -5.98 -4.65 6.81
N ALA A 71 -6.83 -5.66 6.59
CA ALA A 71 -8.27 -5.56 6.81
C ALA A 71 -8.60 -5.19 8.27
N GLN A 72 -7.95 -5.84 9.23
CA GLN A 72 -8.10 -5.54 10.66
C GLN A 72 -7.63 -4.11 11.00
N PHE A 73 -6.55 -3.65 10.38
CA PHE A 73 -6.06 -2.28 10.58
C PHE A 73 -7.04 -1.23 10.06
N ILE A 74 -7.52 -1.35 8.81
CA ILE A 74 -8.41 -0.35 8.21
C ILE A 74 -9.84 -0.42 8.78
N ARG A 75 -10.36 -1.62 9.10
CA ARG A 75 -11.69 -1.79 9.71
C ARG A 75 -11.84 -1.04 11.05
N ALA A 76 -10.76 -0.96 11.82
CA ALA A 76 -10.75 -0.29 13.11
C ALA A 76 -10.61 1.25 13.03
N ARG A 77 -10.48 1.84 11.82
CA ARG A 77 -10.11 3.26 11.65
C ARG A 77 -10.88 3.92 10.51
N GLN A 78 -11.89 4.72 10.86
CA GLN A 78 -12.59 5.59 9.90
C GLN A 78 -11.88 6.94 9.80
N HIS A 79 -11.10 7.15 8.73
CA HIS A 79 -10.47 8.44 8.43
C HIS A 79 -10.24 8.59 6.92
N PRO A 80 -10.37 9.80 6.31
CA PRO A 80 -10.24 9.98 4.85
C PRO A 80 -8.91 9.50 4.25
N VAL A 81 -7.84 9.49 5.06
CA VAL A 81 -6.49 9.02 4.71
C VAL A 81 -6.46 7.51 4.35
N PHE A 82 -7.37 6.72 4.89
CA PHE A 82 -7.38 5.26 4.74
C PHE A 82 -8.39 4.79 3.68
N PRO A 83 -8.21 3.59 3.10
CA PRO A 83 -9.27 2.89 2.38
C PRO A 83 -10.48 2.73 3.31
N GLU A 84 -11.66 3.09 2.82
CA GLU A 84 -12.89 2.87 3.58
C GLU A 84 -13.21 1.37 3.50
N PHE A 85 -13.07 0.67 4.63
CA PHE A 85 -13.39 -0.74 4.76
C PHE A 85 -14.88 -0.98 4.49
N VAL A 86 -15.19 -1.97 3.65
CA VAL A 86 -16.55 -2.45 3.44
C VAL A 86 -16.72 -3.84 4.05
N ASP A 87 -15.88 -4.80 3.64
CA ASP A 87 -15.95 -6.17 4.15
C ASP A 87 -14.65 -6.96 3.87
N ILE A 88 -14.49 -8.12 4.50
CA ILE A 88 -13.53 -9.14 4.07
C ILE A 88 -14.22 -10.51 3.98
N LYS A 89 -13.98 -11.22 2.88
CA LYS A 89 -14.62 -12.49 2.54
C LYS A 89 -13.59 -13.59 2.34
N HIS A 90 -13.97 -14.83 2.64
CA HIS A 90 -13.08 -16.00 2.56
C HIS A 90 -13.78 -17.16 1.87
N HIS A 91 -13.03 -17.92 1.08
CA HIS A 91 -13.49 -19.17 0.48
C HIS A 91 -12.29 -20.07 0.21
N GLY A 92 -12.29 -21.28 0.75
CA GLY A 92 -11.15 -22.22 0.63
C GLY A 92 -9.83 -21.59 1.10
N LYS A 93 -8.82 -21.60 0.22
CA LYS A 93 -7.52 -20.95 0.45
C LYS A 93 -7.42 -19.52 -0.10
N THR A 94 -8.54 -18.90 -0.44
CA THR A 94 -8.61 -17.51 -0.95
C THR A 94 -9.30 -16.57 0.04
N SER A 95 -8.92 -15.30 0.03
CA SER A 95 -9.60 -14.21 0.73
C SER A 95 -9.64 -12.94 -0.12
N VAL A 96 -10.69 -12.14 0.04
CA VAL A 96 -10.92 -10.88 -0.69
C VAL A 96 -11.30 -9.78 0.28
N LEU A 97 -10.47 -8.75 0.34
CA LEU A 97 -10.74 -7.50 1.05
C LEU A 97 -11.48 -6.56 0.11
N ILE A 98 -12.62 -6.05 0.58
CA ILE A 98 -13.51 -5.14 -0.14
C ILE A 98 -13.43 -3.76 0.52
N THR A 99 -13.09 -2.74 -0.26
CA THR A 99 -13.01 -1.34 0.18
C THR A 99 -13.76 -0.44 -0.81
N ARG A 100 -14.18 0.77 -0.42
CA ARG A 100 -14.71 1.73 -1.40
C ARG A 100 -13.62 2.10 -2.40
N TRP A 101 -14.00 2.15 -3.68
CA TRP A 101 -13.10 2.63 -4.72
C TRP A 101 -12.71 4.08 -4.48
N PHE A 102 -11.42 4.37 -4.64
CA PHE A 102 -10.90 5.74 -4.64
C PHE A 102 -10.56 6.13 -6.08
N GLU A 103 -11.23 7.16 -6.59
CA GLU A 103 -10.96 7.69 -7.93
C GLU A 103 -9.66 8.52 -7.92
N GLY A 104 -8.56 7.84 -8.22
CA GLY A 104 -7.23 8.44 -8.32
C GLY A 104 -6.25 7.54 -9.04
N VAL A 105 -5.06 8.07 -9.31
CA VAL A 105 -3.95 7.36 -9.96
C VAL A 105 -2.80 7.18 -8.97
N SER A 106 -2.04 6.09 -9.09
CA SER A 106 -0.86 5.90 -8.23
C SER A 106 0.23 6.92 -8.55
N LEU A 107 1.03 7.30 -7.55
CA LEU A 107 2.23 8.12 -7.77
C LEU A 107 3.23 7.41 -8.71
N ALA A 108 3.26 6.07 -8.71
CA ALA A 108 3.98 5.26 -9.69
C ALA A 108 3.52 5.49 -11.13
N GLN A 109 2.22 5.69 -11.36
CA GLN A 109 1.68 6.02 -12.68
C GLN A 109 2.02 7.46 -13.07
N LEU A 110 1.85 8.43 -12.18
CA LEU A 110 2.24 9.82 -12.44
C LEU A 110 3.72 9.96 -12.81
N SER A 111 4.59 9.21 -12.12
CA SER A 111 6.02 9.14 -12.44
C SER A 111 6.29 8.61 -13.85
N LYS A 112 5.59 7.54 -14.28
CA LYS A 112 5.66 7.03 -15.67
C LYS A 112 5.17 8.06 -16.70
N GLU A 113 4.13 8.82 -16.36
CA GLU A 113 3.61 9.95 -17.15
C GLU A 113 4.53 11.19 -17.11
N LYS A 114 5.66 11.14 -16.36
CA LYS A 114 6.57 12.27 -16.09
C LYS A 114 5.89 13.49 -15.46
N ARG A 115 4.79 13.27 -14.73
CA ARG A 115 4.05 14.30 -14.01
C ARG A 115 4.61 14.45 -12.61
N ALA A 116 5.03 15.66 -12.26
CA ALA A 116 5.49 15.98 -10.92
C ALA A 116 4.31 15.93 -9.92
N ILE A 117 4.61 15.56 -8.67
CA ILE A 117 3.70 15.76 -7.55
C ILE A 117 3.60 17.26 -7.24
N THR A 118 2.40 17.76 -6.96
CA THR A 118 2.17 19.16 -6.57
C THR A 118 2.53 19.37 -5.10
N PHE A 119 2.70 20.63 -4.69
CA PHE A 119 2.89 20.99 -3.29
C PHE A 119 1.69 20.56 -2.42
N ASP A 120 0.47 20.73 -2.93
CA ASP A 120 -0.76 20.41 -2.19
C ASP A 120 -0.91 18.90 -1.98
N TRP A 121 -0.62 18.07 -3.00
CA TRP A 121 -0.61 16.62 -2.85
C TRP A 121 0.51 16.15 -1.92
N LEU A 122 1.68 16.79 -1.94
CA LEU A 122 2.72 16.51 -0.97
C LEU A 122 2.21 16.83 0.45
N ALA A 123 1.67 18.02 0.70
CA ALA A 123 1.12 18.43 1.99
C ALA A 123 0.07 17.46 2.53
N LEU A 124 -0.85 16.99 1.69
CA LEU A 124 -1.86 15.97 2.05
C LEU A 124 -1.23 14.61 2.39
N LEU A 125 -0.14 14.23 1.72
CA LEU A 125 0.63 13.01 2.02
C LEU A 125 1.40 13.12 3.35
N GLU A 126 1.96 14.28 3.69
CA GLU A 126 2.61 14.49 4.98
C GLU A 126 1.58 14.43 6.12
N GLN A 127 0.42 15.08 5.94
CA GLN A 127 -0.71 15.01 6.89
C GLN A 127 -1.20 13.58 7.07
N SER A 128 -1.24 12.79 6.00
CA SER A 128 -1.61 11.37 6.03
C SER A 128 -0.67 10.54 6.93
N LEU A 129 0.64 10.77 6.83
CA LEU A 129 1.63 10.08 7.68
C LEU A 129 1.61 10.59 9.13
N VAL A 130 1.53 11.91 9.34
CA VAL A 130 1.37 12.49 10.69
C VAL A 130 0.16 11.88 11.40
N TYR A 131 -0.95 11.69 10.69
CA TYR A 131 -2.14 11.03 11.24
C TYR A 131 -1.86 9.59 11.68
N CYS A 132 -1.21 8.77 10.85
CA CYS A 132 -0.79 7.41 11.21
C CYS A 132 0.09 7.39 12.48
N HIS A 133 1.09 8.27 12.51
CA HIS A 133 2.06 8.36 13.61
C HIS A 133 1.42 8.82 14.91
N GLN A 134 0.49 9.79 14.85
CA GLN A 134 -0.27 10.24 16.03
C GLN A 134 -1.15 9.13 16.62
N HIS A 135 -1.62 8.19 15.80
CA HIS A 135 -2.36 7.02 16.26
C HIS A 135 -1.46 5.86 16.73
N GLY A 136 -0.12 6.03 16.67
CA GLY A 136 0.85 5.07 17.17
C GLY A 136 1.26 3.98 16.17
N PHE A 137 1.14 4.22 14.85
CA PHE A 137 1.45 3.23 13.81
C PHE A 137 2.31 3.82 12.69
N ASN A 138 3.32 3.04 12.27
CA ASN A 138 3.97 3.22 10.97
C ASN A 138 3.21 2.41 9.91
N HIS A 139 3.05 2.95 8.71
CA HIS A 139 2.56 2.21 7.54
C HIS A 139 3.57 1.15 7.05
N GLY A 140 4.86 1.42 7.17
CA GLY A 140 5.96 0.49 6.89
C GLY A 140 6.34 0.30 5.42
N ASP A 141 5.39 0.42 4.48
CA ASP A 141 5.60 0.17 3.04
C ASP A 141 5.26 1.41 2.18
N ILE A 142 5.79 2.59 2.54
CA ILE A 142 5.59 3.80 1.72
C ILE A 142 6.41 3.70 0.44
N LYS A 143 5.71 3.58 -0.69
CA LYS A 143 6.27 3.48 -2.06
C LYS A 143 5.34 4.13 -3.09
N PRO A 144 5.82 4.52 -4.30
CA PRO A 144 4.98 5.19 -5.30
C PRO A 144 3.70 4.42 -5.69
N ALA A 145 3.70 3.09 -5.58
CA ALA A 145 2.54 2.26 -5.88
C ALA A 145 1.47 2.26 -4.77
N ASN A 146 1.84 2.61 -3.53
CA ASN A 146 0.97 2.61 -2.34
C ASN A 146 0.41 4.01 -2.00
N ILE A 147 0.66 5.01 -2.85
CA ILE A 147 0.13 6.37 -2.72
C ILE A 147 -0.79 6.63 -3.91
N LEU A 148 -2.09 6.80 -3.64
CA LEU A 148 -3.08 7.21 -4.63
C LEU A 148 -3.32 8.72 -4.57
N ILE A 149 -3.26 9.35 -5.73
CA ILE A 149 -3.47 10.78 -5.95
C ILE A 149 -4.80 10.96 -6.67
N GLY A 150 -5.77 11.55 -5.97
CA GLY A 150 -7.02 12.02 -6.54
C GLY A 150 -6.91 13.48 -6.99
N LYS A 151 -8.05 14.13 -7.24
CA LYS A 151 -8.08 15.56 -7.56
C LYS A 151 -7.62 16.41 -6.38
N ASP A 152 -8.37 16.35 -5.28
CA ASP A 152 -8.21 17.19 -4.08
C ASP A 152 -7.87 16.33 -2.83
N GLN A 153 -7.42 15.08 -3.02
CA GLN A 153 -7.19 14.10 -1.95
C GLN A 153 -5.96 13.22 -2.25
N VAL A 154 -5.28 12.78 -1.20
CA VAL A 154 -4.27 11.72 -1.24
C VAL A 154 -4.70 10.59 -0.30
N LYS A 155 -4.54 9.35 -0.74
CA LYS A 155 -4.89 8.15 0.02
C LYS A 155 -3.71 7.19 0.07
N LEU A 156 -3.35 6.76 1.28
CA LEU A 156 -2.40 5.68 1.50
C LEU A 156 -3.15 4.35 1.37
N ILE A 157 -2.52 3.35 0.76
CA ILE A 157 -3.10 2.00 0.54
C ILE A 157 -2.07 0.91 0.85
N ASN A 158 -2.52 -0.34 1.01
CA ASN A 158 -1.66 -1.51 1.23
C ASN A 158 -1.00 -1.51 2.63
N PHE A 159 -1.84 -1.55 3.67
CA PHE A 159 -1.44 -1.61 5.09
C PHE A 159 -0.97 -3.00 5.55
N ASN A 160 -0.62 -3.91 4.62
CA ASN A 160 -0.16 -5.26 4.93
C ASN A 160 1.03 -5.27 5.92
N ASN A 161 1.92 -4.26 5.84
CA ASN A 161 3.13 -4.19 6.66
C ASN A 161 3.04 -3.15 7.79
N VAL A 162 1.82 -2.76 8.20
CA VAL A 162 1.61 -1.79 9.27
C VAL A 162 2.12 -2.33 10.61
N ILE A 163 2.82 -1.49 11.39
CA ILE A 163 3.46 -1.87 12.65
C ILE A 163 3.18 -0.81 13.73
N LYS A 164 2.95 -1.23 14.97
CA LYS A 164 2.73 -0.29 16.08
C LYS A 164 4.08 0.25 16.58
N HIS A 165 4.10 1.51 17.00
CA HIS A 165 5.31 2.11 17.57
C HIS A 165 5.80 1.30 18.80
N GLY A 166 7.10 1.04 18.84
CA GLY A 166 7.75 0.27 19.90
C GLY A 166 7.73 -1.25 19.70
N GLU A 167 7.00 -1.80 18.72
CA GLU A 167 7.11 -3.23 18.36
C GLU A 167 8.43 -3.52 17.64
N CYS A 168 9.01 -4.69 17.92
CA CYS A 168 10.28 -5.15 17.35
C CYS A 168 10.07 -5.67 15.92
N TYR A 169 10.93 -5.27 14.98
CA TYR A 169 10.84 -5.75 13.59
C TYR A 169 11.06 -7.27 13.47
N GLN A 170 11.87 -7.88 14.34
CA GLN A 170 12.05 -9.35 14.37
C GLN A 170 10.75 -10.13 14.67
N GLN A 171 9.78 -9.49 15.35
CA GLN A 171 8.54 -10.14 15.76
C GLN A 171 7.43 -10.03 14.70
N GLN A 172 7.64 -9.22 13.66
CA GLN A 172 6.78 -9.23 12.49
C GLN A 172 7.19 -10.34 11.52
N ALA A 173 6.25 -11.23 11.18
CA ALA A 173 6.38 -12.15 10.04
C ALA A 173 6.37 -11.43 8.67
N LEU A 174 6.29 -10.09 8.68
CA LEU A 174 6.16 -9.20 7.54
C LEU A 174 7.53 -8.61 7.19
N HIS A 175 8.30 -9.33 6.38
CA HIS A 175 9.57 -8.79 5.87
C HIS A 175 9.31 -7.59 4.96
N GLN A 176 9.79 -6.42 5.36
CA GLN A 176 9.76 -5.17 4.60
C GLN A 176 10.69 -5.28 3.39
N ASN A 177 10.24 -5.96 2.33
CA ASN A 177 11.09 -6.30 1.19
C ASN A 177 10.87 -5.34 0.01
N SER A 178 10.88 -4.03 0.28
CA SER A 178 10.80 -2.98 -0.73
C SER A 178 12.05 -2.11 -0.68
N GLY A 179 12.57 -1.71 -1.85
CA GLY A 179 13.74 -0.82 -1.97
C GLY A 179 13.51 0.63 -1.49
N PHE A 180 12.45 0.84 -0.71
CA PHE A 180 12.05 2.11 -0.08
C PHE A 180 12.18 2.05 1.44
N ALA A 181 12.21 0.86 2.04
CA ALA A 181 12.26 0.68 3.49
C ALA A 181 13.60 1.14 4.09
N SER A 182 13.57 1.56 5.37
CA SER A 182 14.79 1.94 6.10
C SER A 182 15.69 0.73 6.41
N LEU A 183 16.95 0.99 6.78
CA LEU A 183 17.90 -0.08 7.09
C LEU A 183 17.42 -0.95 8.26
N GLU A 184 16.84 -0.36 9.32
CA GLU A 184 16.33 -1.09 10.49
C GLU A 184 15.16 -2.01 10.12
N ALA A 185 14.29 -1.53 9.22
CA ALA A 185 13.18 -2.31 8.67
C ALA A 185 13.67 -3.45 7.75
N LEU A 186 14.75 -3.23 7.00
CA LEU A 186 15.37 -4.21 6.10
C LEU A 186 16.20 -5.27 6.85
N SER A 187 16.97 -4.89 7.87
CA SER A 187 17.72 -5.83 8.73
C SER A 187 16.84 -6.53 9.76
N ALA A 188 15.57 -6.10 9.87
CA ALA A 188 14.63 -6.48 10.92
C ALA A 188 15.17 -6.22 12.34
N GLU A 189 15.93 -5.13 12.53
CA GLU A 189 16.54 -4.77 13.81
C GLU A 189 15.84 -3.57 14.48
N GLY A 190 15.89 -3.53 15.81
CA GLY A 190 15.29 -2.45 16.58
C GLY A 190 13.75 -2.46 16.58
N VAL A 191 13.16 -1.29 16.80
CA VAL A 191 11.71 -1.10 16.99
C VAL A 191 11.16 -0.03 16.06
N ALA A 192 9.89 -0.17 15.67
CA ALA A 192 9.20 0.80 14.83
C ALA A 192 9.01 2.16 15.49
N LYS A 193 9.32 3.21 14.74
CA LYS A 193 9.19 4.64 15.10
C LYS A 193 8.83 5.47 13.85
N PRO A 194 8.16 6.63 13.96
CA PRO A 194 7.77 7.49 12.84
C PRO A 194 8.84 7.74 11.76
N GLN A 195 10.11 7.78 12.17
CA GLN A 195 11.27 8.02 11.33
C GLN A 195 11.39 7.06 10.14
N GLN A 196 10.97 5.79 10.27
CA GLN A 196 11.08 4.81 9.18
C GLN A 196 10.08 5.04 8.04
N ASP A 197 8.87 5.53 8.33
CA ASP A 197 7.92 5.94 7.28
C ASP A 197 8.41 7.20 6.57
N TRP A 198 8.98 8.16 7.31
CA TRP A 198 9.54 9.38 6.72
C TRP A 198 10.71 9.06 5.77
N TYR A 199 11.62 8.15 6.16
CA TYR A 199 12.63 7.56 5.28
C TYR A 199 11.99 7.11 3.97
N SER A 200 11.00 6.22 4.07
CA SER A 200 10.37 5.57 2.92
C SER A 200 9.61 6.56 2.02
N LEU A 201 8.98 7.60 2.60
CA LEU A 201 8.34 8.67 1.83
C LEU A 201 9.31 9.40 0.92
N ALA A 202 10.47 9.83 1.42
CA ALA A 202 11.29 10.70 0.59
C ALA A 202 12.31 9.94 -0.29
N VAL A 203 12.58 8.63 -0.07
CA VAL A 203 13.02 7.71 -1.17
C VAL A 203 11.96 7.68 -2.28
N THR A 204 10.69 7.53 -1.88
CA THR A 204 9.55 7.47 -2.80
C THR A 204 9.44 8.72 -3.66
N LEU A 205 9.65 9.91 -3.11
CA LEU A 205 9.67 11.16 -3.87
C LEU A 205 10.82 11.21 -4.90
N ILE A 206 12.02 10.74 -4.55
CA ILE A 206 13.19 10.73 -5.45
C ILE A 206 12.98 9.74 -6.60
N ALA A 207 12.55 8.52 -6.28
CA ALA A 207 12.22 7.50 -7.28
C ALA A 207 11.03 7.89 -8.17
N SER A 208 10.18 8.82 -7.73
CA SER A 208 9.10 9.36 -8.57
C SER A 208 9.58 10.43 -9.55
N GLN A 209 10.70 11.10 -9.25
CA GLN A 209 11.30 12.15 -10.10
C GLN A 209 12.39 11.63 -11.05
N GLN A 210 12.92 10.43 -10.82
CA GLN A 210 14.04 9.85 -11.58
C GLN A 210 13.72 8.41 -12.03
N THR A 211 14.23 7.99 -13.18
CA THR A 211 13.96 6.64 -13.71
C THR A 211 14.69 5.55 -12.93
N HIS A 212 13.92 4.85 -12.09
CA HIS A 212 14.15 3.53 -11.49
C HIS A 212 15.02 3.43 -10.20
N PRO A 213 14.51 2.84 -9.10
CA PRO A 213 15.18 2.76 -7.79
C PRO A 213 16.24 1.64 -7.66
N ALA A 214 16.91 1.22 -8.74
CA ALA A 214 17.88 0.11 -8.69
C ALA A 214 19.25 0.49 -8.08
N TYR A 215 19.40 1.71 -7.55
CA TYR A 215 20.70 2.28 -7.15
C TYR A 215 20.95 2.31 -5.63
N MET A 216 19.99 1.88 -4.80
CA MET A 216 20.14 1.91 -3.32
C MET A 216 20.78 0.65 -2.71
N ALA A 217 21.13 -0.34 -3.53
CA ALA A 217 21.80 -1.57 -3.09
C ALA A 217 23.32 -1.40 -2.90
N ASN A 218 23.75 -0.49 -2.00
CA ASN A 218 25.03 -0.64 -1.26
C ASN A 218 25.22 0.41 -0.14
N GLN A 219 25.22 -0.09 1.11
CA GLN A 219 26.10 0.29 2.24
C GLN A 219 26.19 1.75 2.73
N ALA A 220 25.66 2.00 3.94
CA ALA A 220 26.46 2.34 5.14
C ALA A 220 25.59 2.46 6.40
N ARG A 221 26.15 2.14 7.58
CA ARG A 221 25.45 2.24 8.88
C ARG A 221 24.97 3.67 9.16
N PHE A 222 23.68 3.82 9.50
CA PHE A 222 23.19 5.00 10.21
C PHE A 222 23.16 4.72 11.72
N ASP A 223 23.78 5.61 12.49
CA ASP A 223 23.69 5.72 13.95
C ASP A 223 23.40 7.20 14.24
N THR A 224 22.21 7.70 14.61
CA THR A 224 21.03 7.27 15.42
C THR A 224 20.95 7.86 16.83
N ASN A 225 21.97 8.61 17.27
CA ASN A 225 21.95 9.28 18.58
C ASN A 225 21.17 10.62 18.63
N SER A 226 19.84 10.47 18.66
CA SER A 226 18.81 11.37 19.21
C SER A 226 18.24 12.55 18.37
N ASN A 227 16.90 12.71 18.55
CA ASN A 227 16.04 13.90 18.38
C ASN A 227 15.43 14.23 16.99
N ALA A 228 14.12 14.43 16.82
CA ALA A 228 12.90 13.89 17.48
C ALA A 228 11.71 14.16 16.54
N CYS A 229 10.91 13.15 16.14
CA CYS A 229 9.73 13.27 15.25
C CYS A 229 10.00 14.05 13.93
N VAL A 230 10.59 13.34 12.96
CA VAL A 230 11.57 13.86 11.99
C VAL A 230 10.96 14.32 10.65
N PRO A 231 10.69 15.63 10.48
CA PRO A 231 11.07 16.30 9.21
C PRO A 231 11.83 17.63 9.38
N THR A 232 13.11 17.66 8.96
CA THR A 232 13.80 18.89 8.50
C THR A 232 14.40 18.60 7.12
N LYS A 233 13.60 18.81 6.06
CA LYS A 233 13.71 18.21 4.69
C LYS A 233 13.58 16.69 4.63
N TYR A 234 12.78 16.09 5.53
CA TYR A 234 12.74 14.64 5.82
C TYR A 234 14.16 14.15 6.13
N LEU A 235 14.64 14.13 7.37
CA LEU A 235 15.78 14.99 7.77
C LEU A 235 17.08 15.20 6.93
N GLN A 236 17.39 14.45 5.88
CA GLN A 236 18.15 15.01 4.76
C GLN A 236 17.84 14.32 3.42
N ILE A 237 16.57 13.96 3.16
CA ILE A 237 16.36 12.53 2.93
C ILE A 237 16.99 12.00 1.66
N ILE A 238 17.59 10.80 1.77
CA ILE A 238 18.10 10.21 3.02
C ILE A 238 19.37 10.94 3.38
N ARG A 239 20.46 10.63 2.65
CA ARG A 239 21.88 10.95 2.91
C ARG A 239 22.88 9.95 2.19
N GLN A 240 23.02 9.82 0.85
CA GLN A 240 22.08 9.89 -0.26
C GLN A 240 22.48 10.67 -1.53
N GLU A 241 21.69 11.62 -2.05
CA GLU A 241 21.08 12.79 -1.39
C GLU A 241 22.13 13.61 -0.63
N TYR A 242 22.75 13.09 0.45
CA TYR A 242 24.17 13.41 0.75
C TYR A 242 25.04 12.69 -0.28
N LYS A 243 25.89 13.41 -1.00
CA LYS A 243 26.92 12.76 -1.83
C LYS A 243 26.29 11.69 -2.72
N ARG A 244 25.50 12.21 -3.68
CA ARG A 244 25.05 11.71 -5.00
C ARG A 244 25.75 10.44 -5.51
N VAL A 245 25.67 9.35 -4.75
CA VAL A 245 26.78 8.38 -4.63
C VAL A 245 28.12 9.06 -4.23
N LEU A 246 29.05 8.35 -3.59
CA LEU A 246 30.34 8.90 -3.12
C LEU A 246 31.32 9.31 -4.26
N LYS A 247 30.81 9.71 -5.44
CA LYS A 247 31.25 9.32 -6.81
C LYS A 247 30.69 7.92 -7.12
N HIS A 248 30.49 7.42 -8.34
CA HIS A 248 31.46 7.21 -9.42
C HIS A 248 32.80 6.55 -8.97
N ALA A 249 32.88 6.05 -7.74
CA ALA A 249 34.07 5.41 -7.14
C ALA A 249 33.63 4.47 -5.99
#